data_AF-A0A1H0RI67-F1
#
_entry.id   AF-A0A1H0RI67-F1
#
_cell.length_a   1.000
_cell.length_b   1.000
_cell.length_c   1.000
_cell.angle_alpha   90.00
_cell.angle_beta   90.00
_cell.angle_gamma   90.00
#
_symmetry.space_group_name_H-M   'P 1'
#
loop_
_entity.id
_entity.type
_entity.pdbx_description
1 polymer ?
#
loop_
_entity_poly.entity_id
_entity_poly.type
_entity_poly.pdbx_seq_one_letter_code
_entity_poly.pdbx_strand_id
1 'polypeptide(L)'
;MASKLDIVKKHIFKYHNRYLFLLFIIACVAVPYMRYKSILTTPETINAAGHSLVIIAILFSGFQFRANHDWNRRQLAIKEAKNVKISLRDSIEIIDKKFNYTNRRRHEKIAVEIIHKAICVLNSDGECKFFNGKLRIDHDGDGGKVDSALTSVLNNFEYLATGVEQCVFDEEIIYKLYGGPLLRVAAIFDDYITHINVDMYPGRQGKIYENLRSVASRFEDREKNNTEKSRAETG
;
A
#
# COMPACT_ATOMS: atom_id res chain seq x y z
N MET A 1 14.19 -16.34 -12.51
CA MET A 1 13.44 -17.60 -12.27
C MET A 1 13.04 -17.68 -10.80
N ALA A 2 11.78 -17.93 -10.48
CA ALA A 2 11.43 -18.30 -9.09
C ALA A 2 12.08 -19.66 -8.79
N SER A 3 12.72 -19.79 -7.63
CA SER A 3 13.37 -21.06 -7.30
C SER A 3 12.31 -22.16 -7.19
N LYS A 4 12.66 -23.42 -7.46
CA LYS A 4 11.76 -24.56 -7.20
C LYS A 4 11.22 -24.54 -5.75
N LEU A 5 12.02 -24.02 -4.82
CA LEU A 5 11.65 -23.82 -3.43
C LEU A 5 10.52 -22.79 -3.25
N ASP A 6 10.47 -21.71 -4.03
CA ASP A 6 9.41 -20.69 -3.95
C ASP A 6 8.07 -21.22 -4.46
N ILE A 7 8.09 -22.07 -5.49
CA ILE A 7 6.90 -22.74 -6.01
C ILE A 7 6.32 -23.68 -4.95
N VAL A 8 7.18 -24.49 -4.32
CA VAL A 8 6.80 -25.40 -3.24
C VAL A 8 6.26 -24.62 -2.03
N LYS A 9 6.95 -23.55 -1.61
CA LYS A 9 6.47 -22.67 -0.52
C LYS A 9 5.10 -22.09 -0.83
N LYS A 10 4.90 -21.54 -2.03
CA LYS A 10 3.61 -20.96 -2.44
C LYS A 10 2.50 -22.00 -2.48
N HIS A 11 2.80 -23.22 -2.93
CA HIS A 11 1.85 -24.32 -2.93
C HIS A 11 1.50 -24.75 -1.50
N ILE A 12 2.51 -24.96 -0.64
CA ILE A 12 2.31 -25.30 0.77
C ILE A 12 1.47 -24.22 1.43
N PHE A 13 1.78 -22.92 1.29
CA PHE A 13 0.98 -21.83 1.85
C PHE A 13 -0.46 -21.82 1.34
N LYS A 14 -0.66 -22.03 0.03
CA LYS A 14 -2.01 -22.05 -0.58
C LYS A 14 -2.88 -23.18 -0.03
N TYR A 15 -2.30 -24.35 0.24
CA TYR A 15 -3.02 -25.52 0.72
C TYR A 15 -2.79 -25.81 2.20
N HIS A 16 -2.05 -24.95 2.92
CA HIS A 16 -1.62 -25.18 4.30
C HIS A 16 -2.82 -25.41 5.23
N ASN A 17 -3.84 -24.56 5.11
CA ASN A 17 -5.07 -24.68 5.89
C ASN A 17 -5.80 -26.00 5.60
N ARG A 18 -5.73 -26.52 4.36
CA ARG A 18 -6.31 -27.84 4.03
C ARG A 18 -5.50 -28.97 4.63
N TYR A 19 -4.17 -28.89 4.62
CA TYR A 19 -3.31 -29.90 5.24
C TYR A 19 -3.47 -29.91 6.77
N LEU A 20 -3.52 -28.75 7.42
CA LEU A 20 -3.78 -28.65 8.86
C LEU A 20 -5.17 -29.19 9.22
N PHE A 21 -6.19 -28.88 8.41
CA PHE A 21 -7.53 -29.42 8.61
C PHE A 21 -7.58 -30.95 8.44
N LEU A 22 -6.88 -31.50 7.44
CA LEU A 22 -6.72 -32.95 7.28
C LEU A 22 -6.00 -33.58 8.47
N LEU A 23 -4.92 -32.99 8.96
CA LEU A 23 -4.20 -33.47 10.14
C LEU A 23 -5.09 -33.42 11.39
N PHE A 24 -5.90 -32.39 11.55
CA PHE A 24 -6.89 -32.29 12.62
C PHE A 24 -7.93 -33.41 12.53
N ILE A 25 -8.50 -33.67 11.35
CA ILE A 25 -9.43 -34.80 11.13
C ILE A 25 -8.76 -36.13 11.49
N ILE A 26 -7.53 -36.35 11.00
CA ILE A 26 -6.77 -37.57 11.31
C ILE A 26 -6.56 -37.69 12.82
N ALA A 27 -6.20 -36.61 13.52
CA ALA A 27 -6.03 -36.64 14.98
C ALA A 27 -7.35 -36.94 15.70
N CYS A 28 -8.46 -36.32 15.29
CA CYS A 28 -9.79 -36.55 15.84
C CYS A 28 -10.31 -37.98 15.62
N VAL A 29 -9.85 -38.68 14.58
CA VAL A 29 -10.25 -40.08 14.29
C VAL A 29 -9.26 -41.08 14.89
N ALA A 30 -7.96 -40.83 14.75
CA ALA A 30 -6.90 -41.72 15.19
C ALA A 30 -6.82 -41.84 16.71
N VAL A 31 -7.00 -40.75 17.46
CA VAL A 31 -6.92 -40.79 18.93
C VAL A 31 -8.06 -41.63 19.54
N PRO A 32 -9.35 -41.43 19.19
CA PRO A 32 -10.41 -42.32 19.64
C PRO A 32 -10.24 -43.77 19.17
N TYR A 33 -9.77 -43.97 17.93
CA TYR A 33 -9.52 -45.32 17.41
C TYR A 33 -8.42 -46.06 18.19
N MET A 34 -7.29 -45.38 18.48
CA MET A 34 -6.19 -45.94 19.28
C MET A 34 -6.63 -46.23 20.71
N ARG A 35 -7.50 -45.40 21.29
CA ARG A 35 -8.12 -45.66 22.59
C ARG A 35 -9.05 -46.87 22.55
N TYR A 36 -9.91 -46.97 21.54
CA TYR A 36 -10.82 -48.12 21.34
C TYR A 36 -10.04 -49.43 21.19
N LYS A 37 -8.93 -49.42 20.46
CA LYS A 37 -8.04 -50.58 20.29
C LYS A 37 -7.16 -50.88 21.52
N SER A 38 -7.31 -50.15 22.63
CA SER A 38 -6.50 -50.31 23.84
C SER A 38 -4.99 -50.21 23.57
N ILE A 39 -4.59 -49.37 22.61
CA ILE A 39 -3.17 -49.07 22.34
C ILE A 39 -2.67 -48.01 23.34
N LEU A 40 -3.55 -47.11 23.77
CA LEU A 40 -3.31 -46.11 24.82
C LEU A 40 -3.85 -46.64 26.16
N THR A 41 -3.11 -47.53 26.81
CA THR A 41 -3.55 -48.19 28.05
C THR A 41 -3.04 -47.53 29.32
N THR A 42 -1.92 -46.80 29.25
CA THR A 42 -1.35 -46.15 30.43
C THR A 42 -1.82 -44.70 30.56
N PRO A 43 -2.08 -44.19 31.78
CA PRO A 43 -2.41 -42.79 32.01
C PRO A 43 -1.39 -41.81 31.40
N GLU A 44 -0.11 -42.18 31.39
CA GLU A 44 0.97 -41.37 30.82
C GLU A 44 0.81 -41.15 29.31
N THR A 45 0.47 -42.20 28.56
CA THR A 45 0.27 -42.10 27.10
C THR A 45 -0.98 -41.29 26.76
N ILE A 46 -2.03 -41.39 27.57
CA ILE A 46 -3.24 -40.57 27.45
C ILE A 46 -2.91 -39.08 27.69
N ASN A 47 -2.14 -38.78 28.74
CA ASN A 47 -1.72 -37.41 29.05
C ASN A 47 -0.83 -36.82 27.95
N ALA A 48 0.15 -37.58 27.47
CA ALA A 48 1.02 -37.15 26.36
C ALA A 48 0.22 -36.85 25.08
N ALA A 49 -0.77 -37.69 24.75
CA ALA A 49 -1.67 -37.44 23.63
C ALA A 49 -2.51 -36.17 23.85
N GLY A 50 -3.03 -35.96 25.06
CA GLY A 50 -3.76 -34.74 25.44
C GLY A 50 -2.93 -33.47 25.26
N HIS A 51 -1.70 -33.45 25.77
CA HIS A 51 -0.78 -32.32 25.59
C HIS A 51 -0.46 -32.06 24.12
N SER A 52 -0.24 -33.12 23.33
CA SER A 52 0.01 -33.01 21.89
C SER A 52 -1.17 -32.36 21.16
N LEU A 53 -2.40 -32.75 21.48
CA LEU A 53 -3.61 -32.14 20.92
C LEU A 53 -3.73 -30.65 21.28
N VAL A 54 -3.42 -30.27 22.53
CA VAL A 54 -3.44 -28.87 22.96
C VAL A 54 -2.41 -28.04 22.18
N ILE A 55 -1.19 -28.55 22.01
CA ILE A 55 -0.15 -27.87 21.22
C ILE A 55 -0.60 -27.67 19.77
N ILE A 56 -1.16 -28.72 19.14
CA ILE A 56 -1.70 -28.64 17.77
C ILE A 56 -2.81 -27.60 17.69
N ALA A 57 -3.72 -27.56 18.67
CA ALA A 57 -4.80 -26.58 18.72
C ALA A 57 -4.27 -25.14 18.81
N ILE A 58 -3.28 -24.88 19.68
CA ILE A 58 -2.65 -23.55 19.82
C ILE A 58 -1.99 -23.14 18.49
N LEU A 59 -1.26 -24.04 17.84
CA LEU A 59 -0.66 -23.77 16.54
C LEU A 59 -1.73 -23.44 15.50
N PHE A 60 -2.81 -24.21 15.45
CA PHE A 60 -3.93 -23.97 14.53
C PHE A 60 -4.59 -22.60 14.78
N SER A 61 -4.85 -22.23 16.03
CA SER A 61 -5.37 -20.91 16.38
C SER A 61 -4.43 -19.79 15.96
N GLY A 62 -3.12 -19.96 16.15
CA GLY A 62 -2.11 -19.01 15.68
C GLY A 62 -2.13 -18.82 14.16
N PHE A 63 -2.31 -19.91 13.40
CA PHE A 63 -2.44 -19.85 11.94
C PHE A 63 -3.75 -19.18 11.49
N GLN A 64 -4.87 -19.53 12.13
CA GLN A 64 -6.16 -18.88 11.86
C GLN A 64 -6.10 -17.37 12.14
N PHE A 65 -5.46 -16.97 13.24
CA PHE A 65 -5.26 -15.56 13.56
C PHE A 65 -4.47 -14.83 12.46
N ARG A 66 -3.37 -15.42 11.97
CA ARG A 66 -2.60 -14.86 10.85
C ARG A 66 -3.42 -14.77 9.56
N ALA A 67 -4.14 -15.83 9.20
CA ALA A 67 -4.96 -15.85 7.99
C ALA A 67 -6.09 -14.80 8.05
N ASN A 68 -6.74 -14.66 9.21
CA ASN A 68 -7.76 -13.64 9.45
C ASN A 68 -7.16 -12.23 9.40
N HIS A 69 -5.99 -12.03 10.00
CA HIS A 69 -5.26 -10.76 9.95
C HIS A 69 -4.94 -10.36 8.49
N ASP A 70 -4.37 -11.26 7.70
CA ASP A 70 -4.06 -10.99 6.29
C ASP A 70 -5.32 -10.74 5.44
N TRP A 71 -6.40 -11.50 5.69
CA TRP A 71 -7.69 -11.26 5.06
C TRP A 71 -8.22 -9.86 5.38
N ASN A 72 -8.16 -9.45 6.65
CA ASN A 72 -8.62 -8.13 7.09
C ASN A 72 -7.79 -7.01 6.45
N ARG A 73 -6.46 -7.15 6.38
CA ARG A 73 -5.58 -6.20 5.68
C ARG A 73 -5.96 -6.02 4.22
N ARG A 74 -6.25 -7.12 3.50
CA ARG A 74 -6.68 -7.08 2.10
C ARG A 74 -8.04 -6.42 1.93
N GLN A 75 -9.02 -6.76 2.77
CA GLN A 75 -10.35 -6.16 2.72
C GLN A 75 -10.29 -4.66 3.02
N LEU A 76 -9.48 -4.26 4.01
CA LEU A 76 -9.27 -2.85 4.32
C LEU A 76 -8.57 -2.12 3.17
N ALA A 77 -7.52 -2.71 2.58
CA ALA A 77 -6.85 -2.16 1.41
C ALA A 77 -7.81 -1.96 0.22
N ILE A 78 -8.68 -2.92 -0.07
CA ILE A 78 -9.70 -2.82 -1.14
C ILE A 78 -10.72 -1.73 -0.82
N LYS A 79 -11.19 -1.65 0.43
CA LYS A 79 -12.15 -0.64 0.87
C LYS A 79 -11.57 0.77 0.72
N GLU A 80 -10.36 1.00 1.24
CA GLU A 80 -9.72 2.31 1.17
C GLU A 80 -9.33 2.68 -0.26
N ALA A 81 -8.86 1.70 -1.04
CA ALA A 81 -8.68 1.84 -2.49
C ALA A 81 -9.96 2.36 -3.17
N LYS A 82 -11.14 1.83 -2.83
CA LYS A 82 -12.41 2.32 -3.40
C LYS A 82 -12.74 3.74 -2.92
N ASN A 83 -12.51 4.04 -1.64
CA ASN A 83 -12.77 5.37 -1.07
C ASN A 83 -11.91 6.44 -1.74
N VAL A 84 -10.62 6.18 -1.92
CA VAL A 84 -9.69 7.10 -2.60
C VAL A 84 -10.15 7.41 -4.02
N LYS A 85 -10.66 6.42 -4.76
CA LYS A 85 -11.19 6.65 -6.11
C LYS A 85 -12.33 7.67 -6.11
N ILE A 86 -13.23 7.55 -5.14
CA ILE A 86 -14.43 8.37 -5.02
C ILE A 86 -14.06 9.77 -4.54
N SER A 87 -13.21 9.86 -3.50
CA SER A 87 -12.81 11.13 -2.90
C SER A 87 -11.98 11.99 -3.84
N LEU A 88 -11.17 11.37 -4.71
CA LEU A 88 -10.27 12.09 -5.61
C LEU A 88 -10.90 12.52 -6.92
N ARG A 89 -12.12 12.10 -7.26
CA ARG A 89 -12.71 12.38 -8.59
C ARG A 89 -12.69 13.87 -8.92
N ASP A 90 -13.25 14.68 -8.03
CA ASP A 90 -13.42 16.11 -8.26
C ASP A 90 -12.06 16.85 -8.13
N SER A 91 -11.17 16.39 -7.24
CA SER A 91 -9.81 16.93 -7.12
C SER A 91 -8.97 16.66 -8.39
N ILE A 92 -9.08 15.46 -8.97
CA ILE A 92 -8.39 15.11 -10.22
C ILE A 92 -8.91 15.97 -11.37
N GLU A 93 -10.22 16.24 -11.45
CA GLU A 93 -10.78 17.12 -12.49
C GLU A 93 -10.20 18.55 -12.42
N ILE A 94 -10.10 19.11 -11.21
CA ILE A 94 -9.51 20.45 -10.99
C ILE A 94 -8.03 20.47 -11.37
N ILE A 95 -7.27 19.47 -10.93
CA ILE A 95 -5.84 19.34 -11.26
C ILE A 95 -5.65 19.12 -12.76
N ASP A 96 -6.50 18.31 -13.40
CA ASP A 96 -6.43 18.03 -14.83
C ASP A 96 -6.67 19.30 -15.64
N LYS A 97 -7.70 20.07 -15.31
CA LYS A 97 -7.98 21.35 -15.95
C LYS A 97 -6.81 22.33 -15.86
N LYS A 98 -6.08 22.33 -14.74
CA LYS A 98 -5.00 23.30 -14.50
C LYS A 98 -3.65 22.85 -15.04
N PHE A 99 -3.33 21.56 -14.95
CA PHE A 99 -1.99 21.04 -15.22
C PHE A 99 -1.92 19.99 -16.33
N ASN A 100 -3.07 19.67 -16.95
CA ASN A 100 -3.24 18.60 -17.94
C ASN A 100 -2.75 17.23 -17.40
N TYR A 101 -3.04 16.97 -16.13
CA TYR A 101 -2.49 15.88 -15.34
C TYR A 101 -2.74 14.48 -15.93
N THR A 102 -3.91 14.23 -16.50
CA THR A 102 -4.31 12.92 -17.04
C THR A 102 -3.55 12.59 -18.32
N ASN A 103 -3.32 13.59 -19.18
CA ASN A 103 -2.62 13.40 -20.45
C ASN A 103 -1.08 13.49 -20.32
N ARG A 104 -0.59 14.07 -19.23
CA ARG A 104 0.84 14.22 -18.93
C ARG A 104 1.53 12.87 -18.75
N ARG A 105 2.72 12.72 -19.33
CA ARG A 105 3.51 11.49 -19.16
C ARG A 105 4.10 11.44 -17.74
N ARG A 106 4.36 10.23 -17.23
CA ARG A 106 4.86 10.02 -15.85
C ARG A 106 6.14 10.84 -15.56
N HIS A 107 7.04 10.99 -16.53
CA HIS A 107 8.32 11.70 -16.37
C HIS A 107 8.23 13.21 -16.64
N GLU A 108 7.08 13.72 -17.09
CA GLU A 108 6.89 15.15 -17.37
C GLU A 108 6.49 15.87 -16.08
N LYS A 109 7.46 16.15 -15.22
CA LYS A 109 7.24 16.84 -13.95
C LYS A 109 6.56 18.21 -14.12
N ILE A 110 5.79 18.64 -13.12
CA ILE A 110 5.26 19.99 -13.06
C ILE A 110 6.23 20.85 -12.25
N ALA A 111 6.78 21.88 -12.89
CA ALA A 111 7.66 22.84 -12.23
C ALA A 111 6.93 23.59 -11.11
N VAL A 112 7.65 23.88 -10.02
CA VAL A 112 7.12 24.52 -8.81
C VAL A 112 6.50 25.88 -9.13
N GLU A 113 7.10 26.63 -10.05
CA GLU A 113 6.64 27.95 -10.48
C GLU A 113 5.28 27.90 -11.16
N ILE A 114 5.00 26.81 -11.89
CA ILE A 114 3.69 26.60 -12.54
C ILE A 114 2.62 26.36 -11.46
N ILE A 115 2.94 25.59 -10.43
CA ILE A 115 2.03 25.35 -9.29
C ILE A 115 1.82 26.65 -8.52
N HIS A 116 2.89 27.41 -8.22
CA HIS A 116 2.79 28.69 -7.52
C HIS A 116 1.90 29.69 -8.28
N LYS A 117 2.12 29.86 -9.60
CA LYS A 117 1.26 30.72 -10.44
C LYS A 117 -0.19 30.28 -10.46
N ALA A 118 -0.44 28.98 -10.30
CA ALA A 118 -1.79 28.43 -10.28
C ALA A 118 -2.52 28.68 -8.96
N ILE A 119 -1.81 28.84 -7.84
CA ILE A 119 -2.40 28.97 -6.49
C ILE A 119 -2.27 30.37 -5.87
N CYS A 120 -1.41 31.23 -6.40
CA CYS A 120 -1.10 32.52 -5.79
C CYS A 120 -2.08 33.65 -6.18
N VAL A 121 -2.14 34.69 -5.33
CA VAL A 121 -2.76 35.97 -5.70
C VAL A 121 -1.83 36.72 -6.65
N LEU A 122 -2.33 37.05 -7.84
CA LEU A 122 -1.56 37.83 -8.83
C LEU A 122 -1.63 39.35 -8.56
N ASN A 123 -0.56 40.08 -8.88
CA ASN A 123 -0.55 41.54 -8.95
C ASN A 123 -1.07 42.02 -10.32
N SER A 124 -1.11 43.33 -10.52
CA SER A 124 -1.50 43.96 -11.79
C SER A 124 -0.62 43.52 -12.96
N ASP A 125 0.62 43.14 -12.67
CA ASP A 125 1.65 42.77 -13.66
C ASP A 125 1.62 41.25 -13.98
N GLY A 126 0.73 40.49 -13.33
CA GLY A 126 0.59 39.04 -13.53
C GLY A 126 1.61 38.19 -12.74
N GLU A 127 2.31 38.78 -11.78
CA GLU A 127 3.27 38.09 -10.89
C GLU A 127 2.62 37.70 -9.55
N CYS A 128 3.13 36.63 -8.94
CA CYS A 128 2.65 36.20 -7.63
C CYS A 128 3.02 37.20 -6.53
N LYS A 129 2.03 37.55 -5.69
CA LYS A 129 2.27 38.36 -4.49
C LYS A 129 2.95 37.52 -3.41
N PHE A 130 4.00 38.09 -2.82
CA PHE A 130 4.65 37.56 -1.62
C PHE A 130 4.39 38.47 -0.44
N PHE A 131 4.18 37.89 0.74
CA PHE A 131 4.06 38.61 2.02
C PHE A 131 5.04 38.00 3.02
N ASN A 132 5.97 38.80 3.54
CA ASN A 132 7.06 38.36 4.42
C ASN A 132 7.87 37.18 3.83
N GLY A 133 8.18 37.25 2.52
CA GLY A 133 8.92 36.20 1.82
C GLY A 133 8.14 34.91 1.57
N LYS A 134 6.85 34.85 1.93
CA LYS A 134 5.97 33.70 1.68
C LYS A 134 4.98 33.99 0.56
N LEU A 135 4.72 32.99 -0.27
CA LEU A 135 3.72 33.08 -1.34
C LEU A 135 2.34 33.33 -0.73
N ARG A 136 1.63 34.35 -1.22
CA ARG A 136 0.24 34.60 -0.82
C ARG A 136 -0.70 33.77 -1.68
N ILE A 137 -1.34 32.78 -1.08
CA ILE A 137 -2.31 31.90 -1.74
C ILE A 137 -3.65 32.64 -1.92
N ASP A 138 -4.28 32.47 -3.08
CA ASP A 138 -5.61 32.98 -3.40
C ASP A 138 -6.70 32.09 -2.78
N HIS A 139 -6.86 32.16 -1.45
CA HIS A 139 -7.75 31.26 -0.71
C HIS A 139 -9.23 31.36 -1.12
N ASP A 140 -9.69 32.53 -1.59
CA ASP A 140 -11.09 32.78 -1.92
C ASP A 140 -11.42 32.53 -3.41
N GLY A 141 -10.41 32.38 -4.26
CA GLY A 141 -10.57 32.24 -5.70
C GLY A 141 -10.26 30.85 -6.26
N ASP A 142 -9.79 30.81 -7.52
CA ASP A 142 -9.41 29.56 -8.21
C ASP A 142 -8.17 28.94 -7.54
N GLY A 143 -7.26 29.77 -7.03
CA GLY A 143 -6.02 29.29 -6.43
C GLY A 143 -6.22 28.39 -5.22
N GLY A 144 -7.15 28.75 -4.33
CA GLY A 144 -7.51 27.95 -3.15
C GLY A 144 -8.17 26.63 -3.52
N LYS A 145 -8.95 26.59 -4.61
CA LYS A 145 -9.52 25.33 -5.13
C LYS A 145 -8.45 24.41 -5.68
N VAL A 146 -7.49 24.96 -6.43
CA VAL A 146 -6.37 24.20 -6.99
C VAL A 146 -5.45 23.68 -5.86
N ASP A 147 -5.12 24.52 -4.89
CA ASP A 147 -4.30 24.16 -3.72
C ASP A 147 -4.95 23.05 -2.89
N SER A 148 -6.25 23.18 -2.59
CA SER A 148 -7.03 22.17 -1.88
C SER A 148 -7.10 20.85 -2.66
N ALA A 149 -7.32 20.90 -3.97
CA ALA A 149 -7.35 19.72 -4.83
C ALA A 149 -5.97 19.02 -4.88
N LEU A 150 -4.89 19.78 -5.05
CA LEU A 150 -3.52 19.28 -5.05
C LEU A 150 -3.18 18.59 -3.72
N THR A 151 -3.45 19.27 -2.61
CA THR A 151 -3.26 18.73 -1.26
C THR A 151 -4.09 17.47 -1.03
N SER A 152 -5.35 17.45 -1.49
CA SER A 152 -6.23 16.28 -1.41
C SER A 152 -5.62 15.08 -2.14
N VAL A 153 -5.15 15.25 -3.37
CA VAL A 153 -4.49 14.17 -4.14
C VAL A 153 -3.25 13.66 -3.41
N LEU A 154 -2.32 14.55 -3.03
CA LEU A 154 -1.08 14.15 -2.36
C LEU A 154 -1.35 13.44 -1.03
N ASN A 155 -2.27 13.98 -0.21
CA ASN A 155 -2.62 13.39 1.09
C ASN A 155 -3.27 12.00 0.96
N ASN A 156 -4.17 11.79 0.00
CA ASN A 156 -4.81 10.48 -0.18
C ASN A 156 -3.77 9.42 -0.59
N PHE A 157 -2.85 9.76 -1.50
CA PHE A 157 -1.79 8.83 -1.91
C PHE A 157 -0.75 8.60 -0.80
N GLU A 158 -0.41 9.62 -0.02
CA GLU A 158 0.43 9.48 1.17
C GLU A 158 -0.23 8.62 2.25
N TYR A 159 -1.54 8.72 2.43
CA TYR A 159 -2.28 7.85 3.35
C TYR A 159 -2.23 6.39 2.91
N LEU A 160 -2.45 6.11 1.62
CA LEU A 160 -2.28 4.76 1.07
C LEU A 160 -0.86 4.24 1.29
N ALA A 161 0.14 5.08 1.00
CA ALA A 161 1.54 4.71 1.15
C ALA A 161 1.91 4.47 2.63
N THR A 162 1.43 5.31 3.54
CA THR A 162 1.61 5.14 4.99
C THR A 162 1.01 3.83 5.47
N GLY A 163 -0.19 3.47 4.99
CA GLY A 163 -0.80 2.18 5.33
C GLY A 163 -0.01 0.98 4.80
N VAL A 164 0.69 1.13 3.67
CA VAL A 164 1.63 0.11 3.17
C VAL A 164 2.87 0.03 4.06
N GLU A 165 3.53 1.14 4.36
CA GLU A 165 4.73 1.20 5.22
C GLU A 165 4.48 0.61 6.62
N GLN A 166 3.31 0.90 7.19
CA GLN A 166 2.91 0.40 8.51
C GLN A 166 2.37 -1.04 8.47
N CYS A 167 2.44 -1.72 7.33
CA CYS A 167 1.90 -3.07 7.14
C CYS A 167 0.40 -3.18 7.49
N VAL A 168 -0.36 -2.09 7.39
CA VAL A 168 -1.83 -2.09 7.58
C VAL A 168 -2.51 -2.56 6.29
N PHE A 169 -2.05 -2.08 5.14
CA PHE A 169 -2.55 -2.50 3.84
C PHE A 169 -1.67 -3.60 3.25
N ASP A 170 -2.29 -4.52 2.52
CA ASP A 170 -1.56 -5.50 1.71
C ASP A 170 -0.94 -4.78 0.50
N GLU A 171 0.40 -4.69 0.48
CA GLU A 171 1.14 -3.99 -0.56
C GLU A 171 0.87 -4.54 -1.97
N GLU A 172 0.65 -5.86 -2.10
CA GLU A 172 0.37 -6.47 -3.40
C GLU A 172 -0.99 -6.04 -3.94
N ILE A 173 -1.99 -5.90 -3.06
CA ILE A 173 -3.30 -5.38 -3.42
C ILE A 173 -3.21 -3.91 -3.81
N ILE A 174 -2.52 -3.08 -3.02
CA ILE A 174 -2.33 -1.66 -3.33
C ILE A 174 -1.59 -1.48 -4.66
N TYR A 175 -0.52 -2.23 -4.91
CA TYR A 175 0.20 -2.20 -6.19
C TYR A 175 -0.71 -2.53 -7.37
N LYS A 176 -1.53 -3.60 -7.27
CA LYS A 176 -2.43 -4.01 -8.35
C LYS A 176 -3.52 -2.98 -8.65
N LEU A 177 -4.05 -2.31 -7.62
CA LEU A 177 -5.16 -1.37 -7.77
C LEU A 177 -4.69 0.06 -8.08
N TYR A 178 -3.54 0.47 -7.52
CA TYR A 178 -3.09 1.85 -7.47
C TYR A 178 -1.61 2.06 -7.84
N GLY A 179 -0.87 1.01 -8.23
CA GLY A 179 0.55 1.13 -8.57
C GLY A 179 0.80 2.21 -9.64
N GLY A 180 0.05 2.15 -10.75
CA GLY A 180 0.13 3.13 -11.83
C GLY A 180 -0.14 4.58 -11.37
N PRO A 181 -1.31 4.87 -10.78
CA PRO A 181 -1.63 6.20 -10.23
C PRO A 181 -0.65 6.70 -9.17
N LEU A 182 -0.24 5.87 -8.21
CA LEU A 182 0.67 6.25 -7.13
C LEU A 182 2.04 6.66 -7.69
N LEU A 183 2.59 5.85 -8.58
CA LEU A 183 3.83 6.15 -9.30
C LEU A 183 3.71 7.44 -10.12
N ARG A 184 2.57 7.66 -10.76
CA ARG A 184 2.33 8.88 -11.54
C ARG A 184 2.30 10.13 -10.65
N VAL A 185 1.55 10.11 -9.55
CA VAL A 185 1.47 11.25 -8.62
C VAL A 185 2.85 11.57 -8.05
N ALA A 186 3.56 10.55 -7.56
CA ALA A 186 4.90 10.72 -7.00
C ALA A 186 5.87 11.35 -8.01
N ALA A 187 5.86 10.88 -9.26
CA ALA A 187 6.77 11.38 -10.29
C ALA A 187 6.39 12.78 -10.79
N ILE A 188 5.12 13.04 -11.07
CA ILE A 188 4.66 14.33 -11.65
C ILE A 188 4.86 15.48 -10.66
N PHE A 189 4.59 15.25 -9.37
CA PHE A 189 4.69 16.27 -8.33
C PHE A 189 5.99 16.22 -7.53
N ASP A 190 6.99 15.48 -8.00
CA ASP A 190 8.24 15.26 -7.26
C ASP A 190 8.95 16.58 -6.91
N ASP A 191 9.04 17.52 -7.85
CA ASP A 191 9.71 18.81 -7.61
C ASP A 191 8.95 19.63 -6.55
N TYR A 192 7.62 19.56 -6.54
CA TYR A 192 6.79 20.22 -5.54
C TYR A 192 6.91 19.57 -4.16
N ILE A 193 6.95 18.24 -4.08
CA ILE A 193 7.20 17.53 -2.82
C ILE A 193 8.58 17.90 -2.26
N THR A 194 9.60 17.99 -3.12
CA THR A 194 10.93 18.48 -2.73
C THR A 194 10.86 19.89 -2.19
N HIS A 195 10.20 20.81 -2.91
CA HIS A 195 10.05 22.19 -2.50
C HIS A 195 9.41 22.33 -1.11
N ILE A 196 8.35 21.57 -0.85
CA ILE A 196 7.69 21.54 0.46
C ILE A 196 8.68 21.12 1.57
N ASN A 197 9.45 20.05 1.35
CA ASN A 197 10.32 19.49 2.38
C ASN A 197 11.63 20.25 2.58
N VAL A 198 12.18 20.83 1.52
CA VAL A 198 13.50 21.49 1.54
C VAL A 198 13.37 22.98 1.77
N ASP A 199 12.44 23.64 1.07
CA ASP A 199 12.36 25.09 1.05
C ASP A 199 11.33 25.62 2.04
N MET A 200 10.16 24.98 2.16
CA MET A 200 9.08 25.46 3.03
C MET A 200 9.21 24.97 4.48
N TYR A 201 9.59 23.71 4.69
CA TYR A 201 9.61 23.08 6.02
C TYR A 201 10.93 22.32 6.32
N PRO A 202 12.11 22.94 6.17
CA PRO A 202 13.41 22.24 6.28
C PRO A 202 13.67 21.58 7.64
N GLY A 203 13.11 22.14 8.72
CA GLY A 203 13.34 21.67 10.10
C GLY A 203 12.27 20.72 10.63
N ARG A 204 11.27 20.33 9.84
CA ARG A 204 10.16 19.50 10.34
C ARG A 204 10.63 18.07 10.60
N GLN A 205 10.48 17.61 11.84
CA GLN A 205 10.62 16.19 12.16
C GLN A 205 9.48 15.42 11.47
N GLY A 206 9.83 14.64 10.45
CA GLY A 206 8.88 14.04 9.52
C GLY A 206 8.74 14.90 8.26
N LYS A 207 9.40 14.47 7.20
CA LYS A 207 9.22 15.01 5.86
C LYS A 207 7.84 14.60 5.32
N ILE A 208 7.19 15.52 4.63
CA ILE A 208 5.84 15.36 4.08
C ILE A 208 5.93 14.55 2.79
N TYR A 209 5.01 13.60 2.59
CA TYR A 209 4.93 12.79 1.36
C TYR A 209 6.11 11.84 1.09
N GLU A 210 6.90 11.50 2.11
CA GLU A 210 8.02 10.55 1.93
C GLU A 210 7.57 9.10 1.82
N ASN A 211 6.47 8.70 2.49
CA ASN A 211 5.97 7.34 2.34
C ASN A 211 5.51 7.11 0.89
N LEU A 212 4.83 8.10 0.30
CA LEU A 212 4.47 8.13 -1.12
C LEU A 212 5.69 7.89 -2.01
N ARG A 213 6.78 8.63 -1.80
CA ARG A 213 8.03 8.45 -2.57
C ARG A 213 8.65 7.07 -2.37
N SER A 214 8.73 6.60 -1.13
CA SER A 214 9.32 5.31 -0.78
C SER A 214 8.56 4.15 -1.45
N VAL A 215 7.23 4.13 -1.30
CA VAL A 215 6.36 3.13 -1.93
C VAL A 215 6.41 3.22 -3.45
N ALA A 216 6.41 4.44 -4.01
CA ALA A 216 6.54 4.66 -5.44
C ALA A 216 7.85 4.06 -5.96
N SER A 217 8.99 4.34 -5.33
CA SER A 217 10.28 3.78 -5.75
C SER A 217 10.26 2.26 -5.79
N ARG A 218 9.72 1.60 -4.74
CA ARG A 218 9.60 0.14 -4.73
C ARG A 218 8.71 -0.40 -5.84
N PHE A 219 7.63 0.31 -6.16
CA PHE A 219 6.72 -0.08 -7.23
C PHE A 219 7.38 0.09 -8.61
N GLU A 220 8.22 1.11 -8.78
CA GLU A 220 8.96 1.35 -10.02
C GLU A 220 9.99 0.25 -10.26
N ASP A 221 10.75 -0.12 -9.23
CA ASP A 221 11.71 -1.23 -9.29
C ASP A 221 11.02 -2.54 -9.62
N ARG A 222 9.81 -2.76 -9.07
CA ARG A 222 8.98 -3.91 -9.41
C ARG A 222 8.54 -3.91 -10.88
N GLU A 223 8.12 -2.78 -11.43
CA GLU A 223 7.77 -2.65 -12.87
C GLU A 223 8.98 -2.94 -13.77
N LYS A 224 10.16 -2.41 -13.43
CA LYS A 224 11.41 -2.66 -14.16
C LYS A 224 11.78 -4.14 -14.18
N ASN A 225 11.83 -4.77 -13.00
CA ASN A 225 12.16 -6.19 -12.85
C ASN A 225 11.18 -7.10 -13.61
N ASN A 226 9.88 -6.79 -13.58
CA ASN A 226 8.89 -7.55 -14.35
C ASN A 226 9.10 -7.41 -15.87
N THR A 227 9.40 -6.20 -16.33
CA THR A 227 9.65 -5.92 -17.76
C THR A 227 10.88 -6.67 -18.27
N GLU A 228 11.98 -6.66 -17.51
CA GLU A 228 13.20 -7.39 -17.85
C GLU A 228 12.96 -8.90 -17.90
N LYS A 229 12.24 -9.43 -16.91
CA LYS A 229 11.88 -10.85 -16.88
C LYS A 229 11.05 -11.25 -18.09
N SER A 230 10.06 -10.45 -18.48
CA SER A 230 9.24 -10.72 -19.68
C SER A 230 10.08 -10.70 -20.95
N ARG A 231 11.05 -9.79 -21.08
CA ARG A 231 11.97 -9.76 -22.23
C ARG A 231 12.84 -11.00 -22.31
N ALA A 232 13.37 -11.46 -21.17
CA ALA A 232 14.18 -12.67 -21.09
C ALA A 232 13.40 -13.97 -21.35
N GLU A 233 12.08 -13.98 -21.18
CA GLU A 233 11.22 -15.12 -21.50
C GLU A 233 10.79 -15.13 -22.98
N THR A 234 10.88 -14.01 -23.69
CA THR A 234 10.49 -13.87 -25.11
C THR A 234 11.65 -13.89 -26.10
N GLY A 235 12.89 -13.72 -25.64
CA GLY A 235 14.11 -13.73 -26.45
C GLY A 235 14.87 -15.04 -26.32
#